data_AF-A0A925HXR4-F1
#
_entry.id   AF-A0A925HXR4-F1
#
_cell.length_a   1.000
_cell.length_b   1.000
_cell.length_c   1.000
_cell.angle_alpha   90.00
_cell.angle_beta   90.00
_cell.angle_gamma   90.00
#
_symmetry.space_group_name_H-M   'P 1'
#
loop_
_entity.id
_entity.type
_entity.pdbx_description
1 polymer ?
#
loop_
_entity_poly.entity_id
_entity_poly.type
_entity_poly.pdbx_seq_one_letter_code
_entity_poly.pdbx_strand_id
1 'polypeptide(L)' 'MFALRIPTEGVLRISFDLRTPFHLSHWDSMLLAACKGSGVTTLNSEDMAAGTDYGVTIVNPFA' A
#
# COMPACT_ATOMS: atom_id res chain seq x y z
N MET A 1 13.78 14.32 4.35
CA MET A 1 12.47 14.53 5.01
C MET A 1 11.40 14.28 3.97
N PHE A 2 10.44 13.38 4.23
CA PHE A 2 9.40 13.01 3.25
C PHE A 2 8.22 13.99 3.31
N ALA A 3 7.60 14.27 2.17
CA ALA A 3 6.43 15.15 2.12
C ALA A 3 5.19 14.43 2.68
N LEU A 4 4.47 15.09 3.58
CA LEU A 4 3.15 14.64 4.01
C LEU A 4 2.17 14.75 2.83
N ARG A 5 1.42 13.67 2.56
CA ARG A 5 0.39 13.63 1.54
C ARG A 5 -0.95 13.26 2.18
N ILE A 6 -2.00 13.99 1.83
CA ILE A 6 -3.38 13.66 2.22
C ILE A 6 -3.96 12.72 1.15
N PRO A 7 -4.72 11.68 1.53
CA PRO A 7 -5.38 10.81 0.56
C PRO A 7 -6.30 11.61 -0.38
N THR A 8 -6.23 11.31 -1.67
CA THR A 8 -7.16 11.83 -2.66
C THR A 8 -8.30 10.85 -2.88
N GLU A 9 -9.37 11.28 -3.56
CA GLU A 9 -10.45 10.36 -3.97
C GLU A 9 -9.91 9.18 -4.81
N GLY A 10 -8.86 9.41 -5.62
CA GLY A 10 -8.20 8.36 -6.38
C GLY A 10 -7.62 7.24 -5.50
N VAL A 11 -7.11 7.58 -4.32
CA VAL A 11 -6.60 6.61 -3.34
C VAL A 11 -7.75 5.73 -2.81
N LEU A 12 -8.92 6.31 -2.54
CA LEU A 12 -10.09 5.55 -2.08
C LEU A 12 -10.56 4.54 -3.13
N ARG A 13 -10.58 4.92 -4.42
CA ARG A 13 -10.95 3.98 -5.49
C ARG A 13 -9.96 2.82 -5.57
N ILE A 14 -8.66 3.11 -5.59
CA ILE A 14 -7.61 2.08 -5.66
C ILE A 14 -7.66 1.15 -4.44
N SER A 15 -7.99 1.67 -3.25
CA SER A 15 -8.06 0.82 -2.05
C SER A 15 -9.19 -0.21 -2.14
N PHE A 16 -10.35 0.15 -2.70
CA PHE A 16 -11.43 -0.82 -2.94
C PHE A 16 -11.04 -1.90 -3.95
N ASP A 17 -10.33 -1.53 -5.02
CA ASP A 17 -9.85 -2.48 -6.03
C ASP A 17 -8.83 -3.48 -5.44
N LEU A 18 -8.07 -3.06 -4.42
CA LEU A 18 -7.08 -3.91 -3.74
C LEU A 18 -7.70 -4.84 -2.68
N ARG A 19 -8.82 -4.49 -2.04
CA ARG A 19 -9.38 -5.26 -0.91
C ARG A 19 -9.82 -6.66 -1.29
N THR A 20 -10.61 -6.80 -2.36
CA THR A 20 -11.20 -8.08 -2.73
C THR A 20 -10.18 -9.13 -3.18
N PRO A 21 -9.27 -8.86 -4.15
CA PRO A 21 -8.37 -9.88 -4.66
C PRO A 21 -7.31 -10.31 -3.63
N PHE A 22 -6.96 -9.44 -2.68
CA PHE A 22 -5.89 -9.70 -1.71
C PHE A 22 -6.40 -9.88 -0.27
N HIS A 23 -7.72 -9.87 -0.05
CA HIS A 23 -8.35 -9.96 1.27
C HIS A 23 -7.78 -8.99 2.32
N LEU A 24 -7.39 -7.79 1.88
CA LEU A 24 -6.74 -6.80 2.74
C LEU A 24 -7.73 -6.14 3.70
N SER A 25 -7.21 -5.77 4.89
CA SER A 25 -7.94 -4.90 5.80
C SER A 25 -8.18 -3.52 5.15
N HIS A 26 -9.12 -2.75 5.71
CA HIS A 26 -9.39 -1.40 5.20
C HIS A 26 -8.13 -0.51 5.23
N TRP A 27 -7.34 -0.60 6.30
CA TRP A 27 -6.17 0.28 6.46
C TRP A 27 -4.97 -0.19 5.62
N ASP A 28 -4.75 -1.49 5.46
CA ASP A 28 -3.66 -2.00 4.60
C ASP A 28 -3.90 -1.67 3.13
N SER A 29 -5.14 -1.83 2.67
CA SER A 29 -5.52 -1.45 1.31
C SER A 29 -5.42 0.05 1.07
N MET A 30 -5.77 0.88 2.06
CA MET A 30 -5.59 2.34 2.01
C MET A 30 -4.11 2.74 1.94
N LEU A 31 -3.25 2.09 2.73
CA LEU A 31 -1.82 2.34 2.73
C LEU A 31 -1.18 2.01 1.38
N LEU A 32 -1.47 0.81 0.84
CA LEU A 32 -1.02 0.40 -0.49
C LEU A 32 -1.53 1.32 -1.59
N ALA A 33 -2.80 1.73 -1.52
CA ALA A 33 -3.37 2.66 -2.48
C ALA A 33 -2.68 4.04 -2.44
N ALA A 34 -2.31 4.53 -1.25
CA ALA A 34 -1.56 5.77 -1.11
C ALA A 34 -0.15 5.65 -1.69
N CYS A 35 0.52 4.50 -1.51
CA CYS A 35 1.80 4.20 -2.15
C CYS A 35 1.67 4.26 -3.68
N LYS A 36 0.71 3.53 -4.25
CA LYS A 36 0.46 3.52 -5.71
C LYS A 36 0.11 4.91 -6.24
N GLY A 37 -0.79 5.64 -5.57
CA GLY A 37 -1.18 6.99 -5.95
C GLY A 37 -0.04 8.02 -5.87
N SER A 38 1.01 7.72 -5.10
CA SER A 38 2.21 8.55 -4.95
C SER A 38 3.38 8.09 -5.83
N GLY A 39 3.21 7.05 -6.63
CA GLY A 39 4.28 6.45 -7.45
C GLY A 39 5.34 5.68 -6.67
N VAL A 40 5.04 5.31 -5.41
CA VAL A 40 5.94 4.49 -4.59
C VAL A 40 5.87 3.05 -5.05
N THR A 41 7.03 2.45 -5.33
CA THR A 41 7.14 1.07 -5.82
C THR A 41 7.53 0.07 -4.74
N THR A 42 8.00 0.54 -3.58
CA THR A 42 8.47 -0.30 -2.47
C THR A 42 7.94 0.22 -1.14
N LEU A 43 7.33 -0.65 -0.35
CA LEU A 43 6.85 -0.37 1.00
C LEU A 43 7.62 -1.25 1.99
N ASN A 44 8.35 -0.62 2.90
CA ASN A 44 8.96 -1.34 4.02
C ASN A 44 7.88 -1.55 5.09
N SER A 45 7.58 -2.80 5.43
CA SER A 45 6.59 -3.13 6.45
C SER A 45 6.86 -4.52 7.04
N GLU A 46 6.84 -4.61 8.37
CA GLU A 46 6.94 -5.86 9.11
C GLU A 46 5.62 -6.65 9.18
N ASP A 47 4.49 -5.95 9.14
CA ASP A 47 3.16 -6.51 9.37
C ASP A 47 2.49 -6.99 8.07
N MET A 48 3.02 -6.57 6.91
CA MET A 48 2.53 -6.98 5.61
C MET A 48 3.28 -8.19 5.07
N ALA A 49 2.63 -8.98 4.23
CA ALA A 49 3.19 -10.19 3.64
C ALA A 49 4.39 -9.86 2.72
N ALA A 50 5.60 -9.97 3.26
CA ALA A 50 6.85 -9.76 2.52
C ALA A 50 6.94 -10.66 1.29
N GLY A 51 7.47 -10.10 0.19
CA GLY A 51 7.57 -10.81 -1.10
C GLY A 51 6.27 -10.85 -1.91
N THR A 52 5.15 -10.36 -1.37
CA THR A 52 3.93 -10.15 -2.17
C THR A 52 4.03 -8.85 -2.96
N ASP A 53 3.61 -8.88 -4.22
CA ASP A 53 3.51 -7.70 -5.07
C ASP A 53 2.04 -7.27 -5.23
N TYR A 54 1.72 -6.09 -4.68
CA TYR A 54 0.39 -5.45 -4.81
C TYR A 54 0.37 -4.38 -5.93
N GLY A 55 1.34 -4.40 -6.83
CA GLY A 55 1.81 -3.25 -7.59
C GLY A 55 2.70 -2.31 -6.76
N VAL A 56 3.11 -2.78 -5.58
CA VAL A 56 4.07 -2.21 -4.63
C VAL A 56 4.72 -3.41 -3.94
N THR A 57 6.04 -3.49 -4.01
CA THR A 57 6.80 -4.59 -3.39
C THR A 57 6.89 -4.38 -1.88
N ILE A 58 6.53 -5.41 -1.10
CA ILE A 58 6.70 -5.41 0.35
C ILE A 58 8.07 -5.96 0.74
N VAL A 59 8.80 -5.18 1.53
CA VAL A 59 10.09 -5.56 2.13
C VAL A 59 9.94 -5.52 3.65
N ASN A 60 10.23 -6.62 4.35
CA ASN A 60 10.29 -6.61 5.80
C ASN A 60 11.67 -6.09 6.24
N PRO A 61 11.75 -4.97 6.98
CA PRO A 61 13.03 -4.36 7.37
C PRO A 61 13.77 -5.12 8.48
N PHE A 62 13.15 -6.11 9.11
CA PHE A 62 13.72 -6.92 10.19
C PHE A 62 14.07 -8.35 9.76
N ALA A 63 13.92 -8.67 8.47
CA ALA A 63 14.28 -9.97 7.89
C ALA A 63 15.80 -10.13 7.72
#